data_AF-A0A060YIX6-F1
#
_entry.id   AF-A0A060YIX6-F1
#
_cell.length_a   1.000
_cell.length_b   1.000
_cell.length_c   1.000
_cell.angle_alpha   90.00
_cell.angle_beta   90.00
_cell.angle_gamma   90.00
#
_symmetry.space_group_name_H-M   'P 1'
#
loop_
_entity.id
_entity.type
_entity.pdbx_description
1 polymer ?
#
loop_
_entity_poly.entity_id
_entity_poly.type
_entity_poly.pdbx_seq_one_letter_code
_entity_poly.pdbx_strand_id
1 'polypeptide(L)'
;MEIVHVYTKKRNEFGRQCNFSDRPAELHVDILPDPSLASNFIERDPCDIPIQCTQEMSEHEVNTERFESDTRGINHVEGGWPKDVNPQEMEQTIRFRKKVEKDEHYFSTIMQLGSVSVSLNLHCSRLGVLTG
;
A
#
# COMPACT_ATOMS: atom_id res chain seq x y z
N MET A 1 28.05 30.36 -2.70
CA MET A 1 28.83 29.38 -1.92
C MET A 1 28.53 28.03 -2.55
N GLU A 2 29.48 27.44 -3.27
CA GLU A 2 29.30 26.10 -3.84
C GLU A 2 29.45 25.07 -2.72
N ILE A 3 28.42 24.25 -2.51
CA ILE A 3 28.47 23.18 -1.51
C ILE A 3 29.19 22.00 -2.17
N VAL A 4 30.48 21.84 -1.85
CA VAL A 4 31.29 20.72 -2.32
C VAL A 4 31.09 19.54 -1.36
N HIS A 5 30.46 18.47 -1.85
CA HIS A 5 30.31 17.24 -1.09
C HIS A 5 31.59 16.38 -1.21
N VAL A 6 32.39 16.36 -0.15
CA VAL A 6 33.60 15.52 -0.06
C VAL A 6 33.31 14.29 0.78
N TYR A 7 33.40 13.10 0.18
CA TYR A 7 33.29 11.84 0.91
C TYR A 7 34.62 11.53 1.61
N THR A 8 34.60 11.46 2.94
CA THR A 8 35.79 11.14 3.76
C THR A 8 36.05 9.65 3.93
N LYS A 9 35.05 8.79 3.67
CA LYS A 9 35.11 7.33 3.79
C LYS A 9 34.38 6.65 2.62
N LYS A 10 34.80 5.43 2.26
CA LYS A 10 34.12 4.63 1.23
C LYS A 10 32.87 3.94 1.80
N ARG A 11 31.82 3.73 0.98
CA ARG A 11 30.56 3.07 1.40
C ARG A 11 30.78 1.70 2.07
N ASN A 12 31.78 0.93 1.62
CA ASN A 12 32.13 -0.39 2.16
C ASN A 12 32.87 -0.34 3.53
N GLU A 13 33.17 0.85 4.03
CA GLU A 13 33.80 1.07 5.33
C GLU A 13 32.78 1.42 6.42
N PHE A 14 31.57 1.85 6.03
CA PHE A 14 30.46 2.10 6.97
C PHE A 14 29.88 0.78 7.49
N GLY A 15 29.50 0.76 8.77
CA GLY A 15 28.88 -0.41 9.41
C GLY A 15 29.80 -1.61 9.63
N ARG A 16 31.12 -1.47 9.40
CA ARG A 16 32.09 -2.52 9.75
C ARG A 16 32.01 -2.79 11.26
N GLN A 17 31.89 -4.07 11.61
CA GLN A 17 31.93 -4.49 13.01
C GLN A 17 33.25 -4.03 13.64
N CYS A 18 33.16 -3.44 14.83
CA CYS A 18 34.35 -3.21 15.64
C CYS A 18 34.95 -4.58 15.98
N ASN A 19 36.18 -4.83 15.53
CA ASN A 19 36.91 -6.02 15.91
C ASN A 19 37.48 -5.82 17.32
N PHE A 20 36.67 -6.10 18.34
CA PHE A 20 37.15 -6.24 19.69
C PHE A 20 37.94 -7.55 19.78
N SER A 21 39.25 -7.45 19.77
CA SER A 21 40.17 -8.55 20.06
C SER A 21 40.85 -8.24 21.37
N ASP A 22 41.07 -9.26 22.21
CA ASP A 22 41.89 -9.14 23.41
C ASP A 22 43.32 -8.81 22.97
N ARG A 23 43.62 -7.50 22.93
CA ARG A 23 44.96 -6.97 22.71
C ARG A 23 45.47 -6.41 24.03
N PRO A 24 46.77 -6.57 24.34
CA PRO A 24 47.36 -5.87 25.47
C PRO A 24 47.14 -4.36 25.30
N ALA A 25 47.02 -3.64 26.42
CA ALA A 25 46.89 -2.19 26.38
C ALA A 25 48.12 -1.58 25.68
N GLU A 26 47.90 -0.95 24.53
CA GLU A 26 48.92 -0.23 23.79
C GLU A 26 48.76 1.28 24.05
N LEU A 27 49.81 1.92 24.56
CA LEU A 27 49.85 3.37 24.69
C LEU A 27 50.17 3.98 23.33
N HIS A 28 49.15 4.41 22.60
CA HIS A 28 49.34 5.03 21.28
C HIS A 28 49.86 6.47 21.36
N VAL A 29 49.45 7.21 22.39
CA VAL A 29 49.81 8.62 22.58
C VAL A 29 49.89 8.91 24.07
N ASP A 30 50.96 9.59 24.49
CA ASP A 30 51.10 10.20 25.81
C ASP A 30 51.10 11.73 25.65
N ILE A 31 50.06 12.40 26.16
CA ILE A 31 49.93 13.86 26.10
C ILE A 31 50.15 14.41 27.51
N LEU A 32 51.31 15.01 27.72
CA LEU A 32 51.62 15.66 29.00
C LEU A 32 50.78 16.93 29.18
N PRO A 33 50.33 17.25 30.41
CA PRO A 33 49.62 18.48 30.69
C PRO A 33 50.47 19.71 30.39
N ASP A 34 49.87 20.73 29.76
CA ASP A 34 50.50 22.04 29.59
C ASP A 34 50.19 22.92 30.82
N PRO A 35 51.20 23.31 31.62
CA PRO A 35 51.00 24.17 32.80
C PRO A 35 50.38 25.53 32.47
N SER A 36 50.55 26.04 31.25
CA SER A 36 49.98 27.33 30.82
C SER A 36 48.47 27.26 30.56
N LEU A 37 47.95 26.08 30.19
CA LEU A 37 46.51 25.86 30.03
C LEU A 37 45.85 25.61 31.39
N ALA A 38 46.57 25.04 32.35
CA ALA A 38 46.06 24.78 33.69
C ALA A 38 45.61 26.07 34.42
N SER A 39 46.30 27.19 34.23
CA SER A 39 45.90 28.48 34.81
C SER A 39 44.60 29.04 34.25
N ASN A 40 44.20 28.58 33.06
CA ASN A 40 43.00 29.03 32.35
C ASN A 40 41.83 28.04 32.49
N PHE A 41 42.02 26.95 33.24
CA PHE A 41 40.98 25.96 33.46
C PHE A 41 39.87 26.54 34.36
N ILE A 42 38.63 26.40 33.91
CA ILE A 42 37.44 26.79 34.65
C ILE A 42 36.56 25.54 34.78
N GLU A 43 36.29 25.14 36.02
CA GLU A 43 35.39 24.02 36.32
C GLU A 43 33.96 24.36 35.89
N ARG A 44 33.32 23.45 35.17
CA ARG A 44 31.94 23.58 34.68
C ARG A 44 31.10 22.46 35.30
N ASP A 45 30.14 22.83 36.13
CA ASP A 45 29.17 21.93 36.74
C ASP A 45 27.80 22.63 36.90
N PRO A 46 26.71 22.13 36.28
CA PRO A 46 26.62 20.97 35.40
C PRO A 46 27.20 21.22 34.01
N CYS A 47 27.75 20.16 33.42
CA CYS A 47 28.31 20.17 32.07
C CYS A 47 27.37 19.42 31.12
N ASP A 48 26.47 20.15 30.46
CA ASP A 48 25.61 19.58 29.43
C ASP A 48 26.40 19.47 28.11
N ILE A 49 26.76 18.25 27.73
CA ILE A 49 27.42 17.97 26.44
C ILE A 49 26.46 17.14 25.58
N PRO A 50 26.04 17.65 24.40
CA PRO A 50 25.28 16.85 23.46
C PRO A 50 26.19 15.81 22.81
N ILE A 51 25.85 14.53 22.94
CA ILE A 51 26.52 13.43 22.23
C ILE A 51 25.64 13.01 21.07
N GLN A 52 26.19 12.99 19.86
CA GLN A 52 25.49 12.47 18.70
C GLN A 52 25.59 10.94 18.69
N CYS A 53 24.52 10.25 19.08
CA CYS A 53 24.41 8.79 19.05
C CYS A 53 23.73 8.27 17.76
N THR A 54 23.95 8.95 16.63
CA THR A 54 23.40 8.51 15.34
C THR A 54 24.44 7.71 14.57
N GLN A 55 23.99 6.70 13.83
CA GLN A 55 24.85 5.96 12.93
C GLN A 55 25.21 6.84 11.73
N GLU A 56 26.50 6.95 11.40
CA GLU A 56 26.92 7.57 10.15
C GLU A 56 26.44 6.71 8.97
N MET A 57 25.55 7.27 8.16
CA MET A 57 24.99 6.58 6.99
C MET A 57 25.50 7.24 5.71
N SER A 58 25.74 6.42 4.67
CA SER A 58 26.08 6.89 3.33
C SER A 58 24.82 7.01 2.47
N GLU A 59 24.67 8.14 1.79
CA GLU A 59 23.64 8.38 0.78
C GLU A 59 23.70 7.34 -0.35
N HIS A 60 22.54 6.94 -0.88
CA HIS A 60 22.43 6.02 -2.01
C HIS A 60 21.29 6.46 -2.92
N GLU A 61 21.61 6.79 -4.17
CA GLU A 61 20.62 7.10 -5.20
C GLU A 61 20.33 5.85 -6.03
N VAL A 62 19.04 5.57 -6.26
CA VAL A 62 18.56 4.45 -7.08
C VAL A 62 17.52 4.97 -8.05
N ASN A 63 17.75 4.75 -9.36
CA ASN A 63 16.77 5.05 -10.40
C ASN A 63 15.83 3.86 -10.59
N THR A 64 14.52 4.09 -10.48
CA THR A 64 13.50 3.09 -10.81
C THR A 64 12.94 3.35 -12.19
N GLU A 65 12.89 2.31 -13.02
CA GLU A 65 12.24 2.38 -14.33
C GLU A 65 10.71 2.54 -14.17
N ARG A 66 10.10 3.28 -15.10
CA ARG A 66 8.65 3.50 -15.10
C ARG A 66 7.96 2.30 -15.74
N PHE A 67 7.08 1.64 -14.98
CA PHE A 67 6.22 0.57 -15.47
C PHE A 67 4.87 1.11 -15.95
N GLU A 68 4.46 0.73 -17.16
CA GLU A 68 3.14 1.05 -17.70
C GLU A 68 2.21 -0.17 -17.53
N SER A 69 1.08 0.02 -16.85
CA SER A 69 0.08 -1.02 -16.66
C SER A 69 -1.30 -0.53 -17.10
N ASP A 70 -1.93 -1.26 -18.01
CA ASP A 70 -3.31 -1.00 -18.41
C ASP A 70 -4.27 -1.95 -17.70
N THR A 71 -5.38 -1.39 -17.21
CA THR A 71 -6.49 -2.19 -16.66
C THR A 71 -7.52 -2.43 -17.75
N ARG A 72 -7.71 -3.70 -18.15
CA ARG A 72 -8.75 -4.10 -19.11
C ARG A 72 -9.82 -4.94 -18.42
N GLY A 73 -11.06 -4.46 -18.44
CA GLY A 73 -12.25 -5.23 -18.06
C GLY A 73 -12.96 -5.77 -19.29
N ILE A 74 -13.45 -7.01 -19.22
CA ILE A 74 -14.34 -7.59 -20.25
C ILE A 74 -15.77 -7.51 -19.72
N ASN A 75 -16.65 -6.82 -20.44
CA ASN A 75 -18.08 -6.83 -20.17
C ASN A 75 -18.75 -7.88 -21.06
N HIS A 76 -19.20 -9.00 -20.49
CA HIS A 76 -19.97 -10.01 -21.22
C HIS A 76 -21.41 -9.53 -21.40
N VAL A 77 -21.70 -8.91 -22.54
CA VAL A 77 -23.06 -8.44 -22.90
C VAL A 77 -23.93 -9.56 -23.47
N GLU A 78 -23.31 -10.62 -24.01
CA GLU A 78 -23.98 -11.67 -24.81
C GLU A 78 -24.15 -13.00 -24.06
N GLY A 79 -23.99 -13.02 -22.74
CA GLY A 79 -24.11 -14.23 -21.93
C GLY A 79 -25.57 -14.65 -21.67
N GLY A 80 -25.79 -15.95 -21.50
CA GLY A 80 -27.05 -16.48 -20.94
C GLY A 80 -27.95 -17.27 -21.90
N TRP A 81 -27.61 -17.30 -23.19
CA TRP A 81 -28.35 -18.13 -24.16
C TRP A 81 -27.87 -19.59 -24.11
N PRO A 82 -28.79 -20.58 -24.20
CA PRO A 82 -28.39 -21.96 -24.36
C PRO A 82 -27.55 -22.18 -25.62
N LYS A 83 -26.68 -23.19 -25.61
CA LYS A 83 -25.80 -23.55 -26.74
C LYS A 83 -26.49 -23.70 -28.10
N ASP A 84 -27.79 -24.00 -28.11
CA ASP A 84 -28.58 -24.27 -29.32
C ASP A 84 -29.40 -23.04 -29.78
N VAL A 85 -29.22 -21.86 -29.16
CA VAL A 85 -29.96 -20.62 -29.46
C VAL A 85 -28.97 -19.53 -29.87
N ASN A 86 -29.05 -19.08 -31.13
CA ASN A 86 -28.30 -17.93 -31.60
C ASN A 86 -29.00 -16.62 -31.19
N PRO A 87 -28.37 -15.74 -30.38
CA PRO A 87 -28.96 -14.47 -29.95
C PRO A 87 -29.22 -13.48 -31.10
N GLN A 88 -28.46 -13.61 -32.19
CA GLN A 88 -28.60 -12.75 -33.37
C GLN A 88 -29.81 -13.14 -34.24
N GLU A 89 -30.33 -14.36 -34.06
CA GLU A 89 -31.50 -14.86 -34.79
C GLU A 89 -32.78 -14.60 -34.00
N MET A 90 -33.54 -13.60 -34.45
CA MET A 90 -34.76 -13.16 -33.76
C MET A 90 -35.80 -14.29 -33.61
N GLU A 91 -35.94 -15.18 -34.59
CA GLU A 91 -36.90 -16.28 -34.52
C GLU A 91 -36.53 -17.30 -33.43
N GLN A 92 -35.24 -17.60 -33.27
CA GLN A 92 -34.76 -18.53 -32.26
C GLN A 92 -34.94 -17.95 -30.85
N THR A 93 -34.64 -16.67 -30.66
CA THR A 93 -34.84 -15.99 -29.37
C THR A 93 -36.32 -15.90 -28.99
N ILE A 94 -37.21 -15.58 -29.94
CA ILE A 94 -38.66 -15.56 -29.70
C ILE A 94 -39.20 -16.95 -29.37
N ARG A 95 -38.78 -17.99 -30.10
CA ARG A 95 -39.18 -19.37 -29.82
C ARG A 95 -38.73 -19.81 -28.43
N PHE A 96 -37.49 -19.49 -28.04
CA PHE A 96 -36.96 -19.79 -26.72
C PHE A 96 -37.75 -19.08 -25.61
N ARG A 97 -38.00 -17.76 -25.74
CA ARG A 97 -38.81 -17.00 -24.77
C ARG A 97 -40.20 -17.60 -24.59
N LYS A 98 -40.90 -17.88 -25.69
CA LYS A 98 -42.23 -18.52 -25.66
C LYS A 98 -42.22 -19.91 -25.03
N LYS A 99 -41.12 -20.65 -25.15
CA LYS A 99 -40.98 -21.96 -24.49
C LYS A 99 -40.83 -21.79 -22.97
N VAL A 100 -39.99 -20.86 -22.53
CA VAL A 100 -39.76 -20.57 -21.11
C VAL A 100 -41.02 -20.00 -20.44
N GLU A 101 -41.73 -19.08 -21.09
CA GLU A 101 -42.95 -18.46 -20.56
C GLU A 101 -44.11 -19.44 -20.36
N LYS A 102 -44.08 -20.61 -21.02
CA LYS A 102 -45.06 -21.69 -20.85
C LYS A 102 -44.72 -22.66 -19.72
N ASP A 103 -43.55 -22.53 -19.10
CA ASP A 103 -43.13 -23.40 -18.00
C ASP A 103 -43.90 -23.07 -16.72
N GLU A 104 -44.43 -24.09 -16.04
CA GLU A 104 -45.13 -23.91 -14.75
C GLU A 104 -44.23 -23.30 -13.68
N HIS A 105 -42.93 -23.62 -13.72
CA HIS A 105 -41.96 -23.04 -12.80
C HIS A 105 -41.77 -21.54 -13.03
N TYR A 106 -41.80 -21.11 -14.30
CA TYR A 106 -41.76 -19.68 -14.63
C TYR A 106 -42.99 -18.96 -14.06
N PHE A 107 -44.19 -19.49 -14.29
CA PHE A 107 -45.43 -18.88 -13.81
C PHE A 107 -45.49 -18.78 -12.28
N SER A 108 -45.20 -19.88 -11.58
CA SER A 108 -45.20 -19.91 -10.11
C SER A 108 -44.22 -18.91 -9.50
N THR A 109 -43.01 -18.82 -10.05
CA THR A 109 -41.98 -17.89 -9.59
C THR A 109 -42.40 -16.43 -9.80
N ILE A 110 -42.96 -16.09 -10.96
CA ILE A 110 -43.44 -14.74 -11.25
C ILE A 110 -44.59 -14.33 -10.31
N MET A 111 -45.53 -15.23 -10.04
CA MET A 111 -46.63 -14.95 -9.10
C MET A 111 -46.12 -14.73 -7.68
N GLN A 112 -45.17 -15.54 -7.22
CA GLN A 112 -44.53 -15.37 -5.91
C GLN A 112 -43.79 -14.03 -5.83
N LEU A 113 -42.94 -13.70 -6.80
CA LEU A 113 -42.22 -12.41 -6.84
C LEU A 113 -43.17 -11.21 -6.95
N GLY A 114 -44.27 -11.35 -7.69
CA GLY A 114 -45.35 -10.36 -7.78
C GLY A 114 -45.96 -10.09 -6.41
N SER A 115 -46.30 -11.13 -5.65
CA SER A 115 -46.84 -10.98 -4.29
C SER A 115 -45.85 -10.29 -3.33
N VAL A 116 -44.57 -10.60 -3.42
CA VAL A 116 -43.51 -10.02 -2.58
C VAL A 116 -43.27 -8.56 -2.93
N SER A 117 -43.20 -8.21 -4.22
CA SER A 117 -43.00 -6.83 -4.68
C SER A 117 -44.18 -5.92 -4.33
N VAL A 118 -45.43 -6.40 -4.44
CA VAL A 118 -46.61 -5.66 -3.98
C VAL A 118 -46.62 -5.52 -2.46
N SER A 119 -46.23 -6.56 -1.72
CA SER A 119 -46.15 -6.52 -0.25
C SER A 119 -45.08 -5.54 0.23
N LEU A 120 -43.90 -5.52 -0.40
CA LEU A 120 -42.82 -4.56 -0.12
C LEU A 120 -43.26 -3.12 -0.43
N ASN A 121 -43.94 -2.90 -1.55
CA ASN A 121 -44.48 -1.58 -1.89
C ASN A 121 -45.53 -1.13 -0.86
N LEU A 122 -46.49 -1.98 -0.48
CA LEU A 122 -47.47 -1.65 0.57
C LEU A 122 -46.80 -1.41 1.93
N HIS A 123 -45.77 -2.18 2.28
CA HIS A 123 -45.04 -2.00 3.54
C HIS A 123 -44.22 -0.70 3.54
N CYS A 124 -43.57 -0.37 2.43
CA CYS A 124 -42.85 0.89 2.22
C CYS A 124 -43.81 2.10 2.25
N SER A 125 -44.98 1.99 1.60
CA SER A 125 -46.01 3.03 1.64
C SER A 125 -46.66 3.19 3.02
N ARG A 126 -46.83 2.10 3.79
CA ARG A 126 -47.37 2.16 5.17
C ARG A 126 -46.35 2.65 6.20
N LEU A 127 -45.06 2.42 5.98
CA LEU A 127 -43.99 2.90 6.86
C LEU A 127 -43.64 4.38 6.65
N GLY A 128 -44.33 5.09 5.74
CA GLY A 128 -44.16 6.53 5.59
C GLY A 128 -42.71 6.93 5.37
N VAL A 129 -41.93 6.12 4.64
CA VAL A 129 -40.59 6.52 4.20
C VAL A 129 -40.80 7.58 3.13
N LEU A 130 -40.93 8.81 3.62
CA LEU A 130 -40.81 10.05 2.87
C LEU A 130 -39.61 9.91 1.93
N THR A 131 -39.91 9.83 0.64
CA THR A 131 -38.94 10.10 -0.42
C THR A 131 -38.45 11.53 -0.23
N GLY A 132 -37.26 11.67 0.38
CA GLY A 132 -36.39 12.83 0.19
C GLY A 132 -35.60 12.67 -1.09
#